data_AF-A0A2S4V1Q5-F1
#
_entry.id   AF-A0A2S4V1Q5-F1
#
_cell.length_a   1.000
_cell.length_b   1.000
_cell.length_c   1.000
_cell.angle_alpha   90.00
_cell.angle_beta   90.00
_cell.angle_gamma   90.00
#
_symmetry.space_group_name_H-M   'P 1'
#
loop_
_entity.id
_entity.type
_entity.pdbx_description
1 polymer ?
#
loop_
_entity_poly.entity_id
_entity_poly.type
_entity_poly.pdbx_seq_one_letter_code
_entity_poly.pdbx_strand_id
1 'polypeptide(L)'
;MFVEKTRRKGENSVEQFTRGAFQTDEGRLDALAITPVCLQIVFSLDNLLGYIPLWFDDPTYILEREREKFVGFAACQCSNCLPVEALALISNLPFANNCNFDRIMSDDFQAPFPADLKHKYPTK
;
A
#
# COMPACT_ATOMS: atom_id res chain seq x y z
N MET A 1 4.10 -0.66 -0.83
CA MET A 1 5.06 0.46 -0.98
C MET A 1 6.12 0.33 0.13
N PHE A 2 7.40 0.56 -0.15
CA PHE A 2 8.46 0.54 0.87
C PHE A 2 8.58 1.91 1.51
N VAL A 3 7.68 2.22 2.45
CA VAL A 3 7.77 3.43 3.27
C VAL A 3 8.05 2.98 4.70
N GLU A 4 8.84 3.76 5.43
CA GLU A 4 9.01 3.50 6.86
C GLU A 4 7.63 3.62 7.53
N LYS A 5 7.16 2.52 8.13
CA LYS A 5 5.87 2.50 8.86
C LYS A 5 5.83 3.50 10.01
N THR A 6 6.99 3.99 10.43
CA THR A 6 7.09 4.92 11.53
C THR A 6 8.18 5.96 11.29
N ARG A 7 7.87 7.22 11.52
CA ARG A 7 8.80 8.35 11.46
C ARG A 7 8.91 9.01 12.85
N ARG A 8 10.11 9.42 13.24
CA ARG A 8 10.30 10.19 14.49
C ARG A 8 9.57 11.53 14.35
N LYS A 9 8.65 11.82 15.28
CA LYS A 9 7.78 13.01 15.28
C LYS A 9 6.77 13.07 14.11
N GLY A 10 6.59 11.99 13.35
CA GLY A 10 5.55 11.89 12.34
C GLY A 10 4.28 11.26 12.89
N GLU A 11 3.21 11.28 12.09
CA GLU A 11 1.98 10.57 12.37
C GLU A 11 2.11 9.08 12.02
N ASN A 12 2.10 8.21 13.02
CA ASN A 12 2.40 6.78 12.91
C ASN A 12 1.15 5.89 13.00
N SER A 13 -0.03 6.48 13.17
CA SER A 13 -1.31 5.76 13.22
C SER A 13 -2.43 6.66 12.70
N VAL A 14 -3.53 6.04 12.22
CA VAL A 14 -4.64 6.79 11.61
C VAL A 14 -5.30 7.72 12.62
N GLU A 15 -5.29 7.35 13.90
CA GLU A 15 -5.87 8.14 15.00
C GLU A 15 -5.10 9.43 15.28
N GLN A 16 -3.85 9.54 14.82
CA GLN A 16 -3.06 10.78 14.94
C GLN A 16 -3.45 11.82 13.89
N PHE A 17 -4.19 11.42 12.85
CA PHE A 17 -4.70 12.34 11.83
C PHE A 17 -6.07 12.91 12.23
N THR A 18 -6.22 14.22 12.05
CA THR A 18 -7.50 14.90 12.22
C THR A 18 -8.30 14.88 10.92
N ARG A 19 -9.56 14.42 10.98
CA ARG A 19 -10.42 14.30 9.80
C ARG A 19 -10.74 15.67 9.22
N GLY A 20 -10.58 15.82 7.89
CA GLY A 20 -10.79 17.09 7.18
C GLY A 20 -9.70 18.15 7.42
N ALA A 21 -8.67 17.85 8.21
CA ALA A 21 -7.53 18.74 8.33
C ALA A 21 -6.67 18.70 7.06
N PHE A 22 -6.04 19.84 6.76
CA PHE A 22 -5.08 19.93 5.67
C PHE A 22 -3.87 19.03 5.94
N GLN A 23 -3.49 18.21 4.97
CA GLN A 23 -2.26 17.42 5.05
C GLN A 23 -1.10 18.22 4.46
N THR A 24 -0.08 18.49 5.27
CA THR A 24 1.20 19.02 4.77
C THR A 24 1.92 17.97 3.92
N ASP A 25 2.97 18.35 3.19
CA ASP A 25 3.76 17.37 2.41
C ASP A 25 4.31 16.23 3.29
N GLU A 26 4.75 16.55 4.51
CA GLU A 26 5.17 15.53 5.48
C GLU A 26 3.99 14.66 5.95
N GLY A 27 2.84 15.28 6.26
CA GLY A 27 1.64 14.56 6.67
C GLY A 27 1.09 13.66 5.57
N ARG A 28 1.25 14.03 4.29
CA ARG A 28 0.91 13.17 3.14
C ARG A 28 1.81 11.95 3.06
N LEU A 29 3.12 12.10 3.30
CA LEU A 29 4.03 10.96 3.35
C LEU A 29 3.72 10.02 4.51
N ASP A 30 3.46 10.57 5.69
CA ASP A 30 3.09 9.81 6.88
C ASP A 30 1.74 9.08 6.65
N ALA A 31 0.75 9.76 6.05
CA ALA A 31 -0.54 9.17 5.68
C ALA A 31 -0.40 8.05 4.64
N LEU A 32 0.44 8.22 3.62
CA LEU A 32 0.69 7.22 2.58
C LEU A 32 1.37 5.97 3.14
N ALA A 33 2.20 6.12 4.18
CA ALA A 33 2.86 5.00 4.83
C ALA A 33 1.89 4.07 5.58
N ILE A 34 0.78 4.62 6.08
CA ILE A 34 -0.15 3.92 6.97
C ILE A 34 -1.57 3.75 6.42
N THR A 35 -1.88 4.34 5.27
CA THR A 35 -3.24 4.33 4.74
C THR A 35 -3.75 2.89 4.55
N PRO A 36 -4.94 2.54 5.05
CA PRO A 36 -5.51 1.21 4.90
C PRO A 36 -6.25 1.03 3.56
N VAL A 37 -6.46 2.11 2.80
CA VAL A 37 -7.34 2.08 1.61
C VAL A 37 -6.57 1.74 0.34
N CYS A 38 -7.27 1.49 -0.77
CA CYS A 38 -6.66 1.08 -2.04
C CYS A 38 -5.59 2.09 -2.53
N LEU A 39 -4.35 1.63 -2.74
CA LEU A 39 -3.24 2.49 -3.16
C LEU A 39 -3.45 3.14 -4.53
N GLN A 40 -4.12 2.44 -5.46
CA GLN A 40 -4.41 3.01 -6.76
C GLN A 40 -5.32 4.24 -6.65
N ILE A 41 -6.36 4.15 -5.81
CA ILE A 41 -7.27 5.26 -5.55
C ILE A 41 -6.56 6.35 -4.76
N VAL A 42 -5.72 5.99 -3.77
CA VAL A 42 -4.89 6.93 -3.02
C VAL A 42 -4.07 7.81 -3.97
N PHE A 43 -3.34 7.21 -4.93
CA PHE A 43 -2.55 7.99 -5.89
C PHE A 43 -3.42 8.84 -6.83
N SER A 44 -4.61 8.35 -7.20
CA SER A 44 -5.55 9.14 -8.00
C SER A 44 -5.98 10.40 -7.25
N LEU A 45 -6.43 10.25 -6.00
CA LEU A 45 -6.87 11.38 -5.17
C LEU A 45 -5.73 12.32 -4.79
N ASP A 46 -4.55 11.79 -4.49
CA ASP A 46 -3.39 12.60 -4.16
C ASP A 46 -2.99 13.52 -5.31
N ASN A 47 -2.99 12.98 -6.54
CA ASN A 47 -2.67 13.76 -7.74
C ASN A 47 -3.76 14.78 -8.10
N LEU A 48 -5.03 14.47 -7.85
CA LEU A 48 -6.15 15.33 -8.23
C LEU A 48 -6.48 16.39 -7.18
N LEU A 49 -6.35 16.06 -5.90
CA LEU A 49 -6.86 16.84 -4.77
C LEU A 49 -5.80 17.16 -3.71
N GLY A 50 -4.62 16.54 -3.79
CA GLY A 50 -3.48 16.87 -2.92
C GLY A 50 -3.60 16.31 -1.49
N TYR A 51 -4.25 15.17 -1.28
CA TYR A 51 -4.29 14.50 0.01
C TYR A 51 -4.39 12.98 -0.10
N ILE A 52 -3.96 12.28 0.94
CA ILE A 52 -4.06 10.83 1.07
C ILE A 52 -5.32 10.45 1.87
N PRO A 53 -6.27 9.69 1.29
CA PRO A 53 -7.42 9.20 2.04
C PRO A 53 -6.98 8.15 3.07
N LEU A 54 -7.50 8.26 4.29
CA LEU A 54 -7.19 7.34 5.41
C LEU A 54 -8.40 6.50 5.83
N TRP A 55 -9.60 6.84 5.37
CA TRP A 55 -10.84 6.20 5.80
C TRP A 55 -11.65 5.68 4.60
N PHE A 56 -12.26 4.51 4.75
CA PHE A 56 -13.08 3.89 3.71
C PHE A 56 -14.39 4.62 3.43
N ASP A 57 -14.85 5.42 4.39
CA ASP A 57 -16.06 6.24 4.30
C ASP A 57 -15.76 7.68 3.86
N ASP A 58 -14.53 7.99 3.43
CA ASP A 58 -14.23 9.23 2.73
C ASP A 58 -15.10 9.31 1.45
N PRO A 59 -15.96 10.34 1.30
CA PRO A 59 -16.85 10.47 0.14
C PRO A 59 -16.11 10.47 -1.19
N THR A 60 -14.96 11.12 -1.27
CA THR A 60 -14.15 11.20 -2.48
C THR A 60 -13.52 9.86 -2.82
N TYR A 61 -13.05 9.12 -1.81
CA TYR A 61 -12.56 7.75 -1.99
C TYR A 61 -13.65 6.83 -2.55
N ILE A 62 -14.87 6.92 -2.01
CA ILE A 62 -16.01 6.16 -2.51
C ILE A 62 -16.31 6.52 -3.96
N LEU A 63 -16.38 7.82 -4.27
CA LEU A 63 -16.68 8.29 -5.63
C LEU A 63 -15.64 7.79 -6.64
N GLU A 64 -14.35 7.88 -6.33
CA GLU A 64 -13.30 7.40 -7.23
C GLU A 64 -13.34 5.88 -7.38
N ARG A 65 -13.58 5.14 -6.29
CA ARG A 65 -13.76 3.69 -6.34
C ARG A 65 -14.91 3.29 -7.27
N GLU A 66 -16.06 3.95 -7.16
CA GLU A 66 -17.22 3.65 -8.01
C GLU A 66 -16.97 4.10 -9.46
N ARG A 67 -16.24 5.21 -9.68
CA ARG A 67 -15.81 5.63 -11.02
C ARG A 67 -14.93 4.58 -11.68
N GLU A 68 -13.89 4.08 -11.01
CA GLU A 68 -12.99 3.04 -11.53
C GLU A 68 -13.75 1.77 -11.93
N LYS A 69 -14.69 1.32 -11.08
CA LYS A 69 -15.58 0.20 -11.42
C LYS A 69 -16.44 0.48 -12.64
N PHE A 70 -17.05 1.68 -12.70
CA PHE A 70 -17.93 2.08 -13.79
C PHE A 70 -17.21 2.09 -15.14
N VAL A 71 -15.96 2.57 -15.17
CA VAL A 71 -15.14 2.58 -16.40
C VAL A 71 -14.48 1.24 -16.71
N GLY A 72 -14.74 0.20 -15.90
CA GLY A 72 -14.28 -1.17 -16.15
C GLY A 72 -12.81 -1.40 -15.82
N PHE A 73 -12.24 -0.70 -14.85
CA PHE A 73 -10.89 -0.99 -14.38
C PHE A 73 -10.84 -2.39 -13.75
N ALA A 74 -9.72 -3.08 -13.94
CA ALA A 74 -9.47 -4.35 -13.27
C ALA A 74 -9.44 -4.15 -11.74
N ALA A 75 -9.80 -5.20 -11.00
CA ALA A 75 -9.70 -5.18 -9.55
C ALA A 75 -8.25 -4.91 -9.12
N CYS A 76 -8.06 -3.95 -8.22
CA CYS A 76 -6.72 -3.56 -7.77
C CYS A 76 -6.06 -4.70 -6.98
N GLN A 77 -4.80 -4.99 -7.31
CA GLN A 77 -3.98 -6.01 -6.65
C GLN A 77 -2.91 -5.39 -5.74
N CYS A 78 -3.10 -4.16 -5.29
CA CYS A 78 -2.14 -3.51 -4.41
C CYS A 78 -2.07 -4.20 -3.04
N SER A 79 -1.01 -3.89 -2.27
CA SER A 79 -0.77 -4.51 -0.95
C SER A 79 -1.87 -4.26 0.09
N ASN A 80 -2.72 -3.25 -0.11
CA ASN A 80 -3.85 -2.97 0.78
C ASN A 80 -5.11 -3.73 0.36
N CYS A 81 -5.25 -4.06 -0.93
CA CYS A 81 -6.39 -4.83 -1.46
C CYS A 81 -6.15 -6.34 -1.36
N LEU A 82 -4.91 -6.79 -1.56
CA LEU A 82 -4.48 -8.19 -1.51
C LEU A 82 -3.29 -8.36 -0.54
N PRO A 83 -3.51 -8.24 0.78
CA PRO A 83 -2.44 -8.22 1.76
C PRO A 83 -1.73 -9.58 1.90
N VAL A 84 -2.44 -10.70 1.68
CA VAL A 84 -1.86 -12.05 1.81
C VAL A 84 -0.92 -12.34 0.65
N GLU A 85 -1.36 -12.04 -0.57
CA GLU A 85 -0.64 -12.18 -1.82
C GLU A 85 0.57 -11.25 -1.84
N ALA A 86 0.42 -10.01 -1.36
CA ALA A 86 1.54 -9.09 -1.23
C ALA A 86 2.61 -9.60 -0.25
N LEU A 87 2.22 -10.24 0.86
CA LEU A 87 3.17 -10.88 1.77
C LEU A 87 3.86 -12.09 1.13
N ALA A 88 3.12 -12.92 0.39
CA ALA A 88 3.67 -14.04 -0.36
C ALA A 88 4.72 -13.55 -1.39
N LEU A 89 4.37 -12.52 -2.16
CA LEU A 89 5.27 -11.84 -3.09
C LEU A 89 6.55 -11.37 -2.39
N ILE A 90 6.43 -10.64 -1.27
CA ILE A 90 7.59 -10.14 -0.50
C ILE A 90 8.47 -11.30 -0.01
N SER A 91 7.89 -12.41 0.41
CA SER A 91 8.64 -13.58 0.88
C SER A 91 9.38 -14.31 -0.24
N ASN A 92 8.87 -14.23 -1.47
CA ASN A 92 9.42 -14.88 -2.66
C ASN A 92 10.43 -14.01 -3.42
N LEU A 93 10.34 -12.68 -3.30
CA LEU A 93 11.26 -11.73 -3.95
C LEU A 93 12.76 -12.01 -3.73
N PRO A 94 13.24 -12.48 -2.56
CA PRO A 94 14.65 -12.85 -2.38
C PRO A 94 15.14 -13.97 -3.30
N PHE A 95 14.23 -14.79 -3.84
CA PHE A 95 14.54 -15.88 -4.77
C PHE A 95 14.39 -15.49 -6.24
N ALA A 96 14.00 -14.23 -6.51
CA ALA A 96 13.73 -13.75 -7.86
C ALA A 96 15.01 -13.73 -8.71
N ASN A 97 14.87 -14.23 -9.92
CA ASN A 97 15.84 -14.18 -11.01
C ASN A 97 15.09 -14.11 -12.34
N ASN A 98 15.83 -13.92 -13.44
CA ASN A 98 15.24 -13.74 -14.77
C ASN A 98 14.37 -14.92 -15.23
N CYS A 99 14.54 -16.12 -14.68
CA CYS A 99 13.81 -17.32 -15.09
C CYS A 99 12.52 -17.55 -14.28
N ASN A 100 12.36 -16.95 -13.11
CA ASN A 100 11.22 -17.20 -12.22
C ASN A 100 10.44 -15.94 -11.81
N PHE A 101 10.86 -14.75 -12.26
CA PHE A 101 10.22 -13.49 -11.91
C PHE A 101 8.72 -13.48 -12.22
N ASP A 102 8.33 -13.87 -13.45
CA ASP A 102 6.91 -13.86 -13.85
C ASP A 102 6.07 -14.79 -12.98
N ARG A 103 6.61 -15.96 -12.61
CA ARG A 103 5.94 -16.91 -11.71
C ARG A 103 5.80 -16.36 -10.30
N ILE A 104 6.77 -15.57 -9.84
CA ILE A 104 6.68 -14.88 -8.55
C ILE A 104 5.58 -13.80 -8.60
N MET A 105 5.50 -13.07 -9.71
CA MET A 105 4.48 -12.03 -9.92
C MET A 105 3.07 -12.59 -10.07
N SER A 106 2.92 -13.81 -10.62
CA SER A 106 1.64 -14.51 -10.77
C SER A 106 1.25 -15.38 -9.57
N ASP A 107 2.04 -15.37 -8.49
CA ASP A 107 1.87 -16.23 -7.29
C ASP A 107 1.95 -17.75 -7.58
N ASP A 108 2.61 -18.12 -8.69
CA ASP A 108 2.84 -19.52 -9.13
C ASP A 108 4.23 -20.05 -8.74
N PHE A 109 4.92 -19.38 -7.81
CA PHE A 109 6.26 -19.75 -7.35
C PHE A 109 6.26 -20.21 -5.89
N GLN A 110 6.73 -21.44 -5.67
CA GLN A 110 7.00 -21.97 -4.34
C GLN A 110 8.49 -21.84 -4.02
N ALA A 111 8.82 -21.06 -2.99
CA ALA A 111 10.20 -21.00 -2.50
C ALA A 111 10.65 -22.37 -1.97
N PRO A 112 11.91 -22.78 -2.23
CA PRO A 112 12.45 -24.05 -1.74
C PRO A 112 12.60 -24.09 -0.21
N PHE A 113 12.72 -22.92 0.42
CA PHE A 113 12.78 -22.73 1.86
C PHE A 113 12.34 -21.30 2.22
N PRO A 114 11.94 -21.02 3.48
CA PRO A 114 11.59 -19.66 3.90
C PRO A 114 12.82 -18.74 3.85
N ALA A 115 12.70 -17.57 3.23
CA ALA A 115 13.74 -16.55 3.29
C ALA A 115 13.83 -15.94 4.71
N ASP A 116 15.04 -15.82 5.26
CA ASP A 116 15.25 -15.04 6.48
C ASP A 116 15.28 -13.54 6.17
N LEU A 117 14.15 -12.88 6.45
CA LEU A 117 13.98 -11.44 6.27
C LEU A 117 14.25 -10.63 7.54
N LYS A 118 14.66 -11.25 8.66
CA LYS A 118 14.84 -10.55 9.96
C LYS A 118 15.84 -9.40 9.88
N HIS A 119 16.89 -9.55 9.08
CA HIS A 119 17.88 -8.50 8.86
C HIS A 119 17.32 -7.27 8.13
N LYS A 120 16.24 -7.42 7.34
CA LYS A 120 15.58 -6.31 6.64
C LYS A 120 14.50 -5.64 7.49
N TYR A 121 13.91 -6.38 8.42
CA TYR A 121 12.86 -5.90 9.31
C TYR A 121 13.28 -6.14 10.77
N PRO A 122 14.27 -5.37 11.28
CA PRO A 122 14.69 -5.51 12.66
C PRO A 122 13.49 -5.25 13.58
N THR A 123 13.26 -6.19 14.51
CA THR A 123 12.28 -6.01 15.59
C THR A 123 12.64 -4.76 16.38
N LYS A 124 11.65 -3.86 16.53
CA LYS A 124 11.75 -2.70 17.40
C LYS A 124 11.62 -3.08 18.86
#